data_AF-A0AAV3SDI2-F1
#
_entry.id   AF-A0AAV3SDI2-F1
#
_cell.length_a   1.000
_cell.length_b   1.000
_cell.length_c   1.000
_cell.angle_alpha   90.00
_cell.angle_beta   90.00
_cell.angle_gamma   90.00
#
_symmetry.space_group_name_H-M   'P 1'
#
loop_
_entity.id
_entity.type
_entity.pdbx_description
1 polymer ?
#
loop_
_entity_poly.entity_id
_entity_poly.type
_entity_poly.pdbx_seq_one_letter_code
_entity_poly.pdbx_strand_id
1 'polypeptide(L)'
;MSVTRTIKRLAGISGGEVGVESNREYTVHECTVCGERFDVERTICPNCESQISRTKTVVPYTLVNLFVVLVATGIHAIRNILTGNVPPE
;
A
#
# COMPACT_ATOMS: atom_id res chain seq x y z
N MET A 1 -16.09 23.78 -9.45
CA MET A 1 -15.59 22.39 -9.46
C MET A 1 -14.96 22.12 -8.10
N SER A 2 -15.53 21.22 -7.31
CA SER A 2 -15.22 21.15 -5.87
C SER A 2 -13.81 20.60 -5.61
N VAL A 3 -13.05 21.32 -4.77
CA VAL A 3 -11.70 20.97 -4.30
C VAL A 3 -11.62 19.52 -3.80
N THR A 4 -12.72 19.01 -3.25
CA THR A 4 -12.89 17.61 -2.82
C THR A 4 -12.68 16.58 -3.92
N ARG A 5 -13.01 16.88 -5.18
CA ARG A 5 -12.83 15.93 -6.29
C ARG A 5 -11.36 15.83 -6.72
N THR A 6 -10.62 16.94 -6.62
CA THR A 6 -9.17 16.99 -6.90
C THR A 6 -8.36 16.29 -5.82
N ILE A 7 -8.70 16.52 -4.54
CA ILE A 7 -8.04 15.85 -3.41
C ILE A 7 -8.27 14.33 -3.48
N LYS A 8 -9.50 13.88 -3.78
CA LYS A 8 -9.81 12.45 -3.95
C LYS A 8 -8.99 11.80 -5.07
N ARG A 9 -8.78 12.50 -6.19
CA ARG A 9 -7.91 12.02 -7.29
C ARG A 9 -6.44 11.99 -6.91
N LEU A 10 -5.94 13.02 -6.21
CA LEU A 10 -4.55 13.04 -5.73
C LEU A 10 -4.27 11.96 -4.68
N ALA A 11 -5.28 11.58 -3.90
CA ALA A 11 -5.19 10.50 -2.93
C ALA A 11 -5.41 9.09 -3.53
N GLY A 12 -5.64 8.96 -4.84
CA GLY A 12 -5.89 7.66 -5.49
C GLY A 12 -7.23 7.01 -5.13
N ILE A 13 -8.15 7.74 -4.50
CA ILE A 13 -9.44 7.21 -4.02
C ILE A 13 -10.50 7.47 -5.10
N SER A 14 -10.46 6.69 -6.19
CA SER A 14 -11.49 6.73 -7.23
C SER A 14 -12.60 5.72 -6.94
N GLY A 15 -13.51 6.07 -6.03
CA GLY A 15 -14.95 5.73 -6.04
C GLY A 15 -15.46 4.29 -6.27
N GLY A 16 -14.62 3.28 -6.43
CA GLY A 16 -15.01 1.90 -6.69
C GLY A 16 -14.11 0.96 -5.90
N GLU A 17 -14.75 0.13 -5.08
CA GLU A 17 -14.17 -0.91 -4.20
C GLU A 17 -13.09 -0.40 -3.23
N VAL A 18 -13.18 -0.84 -1.97
CA VAL A 18 -12.18 -0.57 -0.93
C VAL A 18 -10.92 -1.39 -1.19
N GLY A 19 -10.30 -1.20 -2.36
CA GLY A 19 -8.97 -1.65 -2.69
C GLY A 19 -8.07 -0.44 -2.75
N VAL A 20 -7.08 -0.37 -1.87
CA VAL A 20 -5.89 0.45 -2.15
C VAL A 20 -5.28 -0.13 -3.42
N GLU A 21 -5.62 0.43 -4.58
CA GLU A 21 -5.02 0.03 -5.85
C GLU A 21 -3.56 0.52 -5.81
N SER A 22 -2.72 -0.33 -5.20
CA SER A 22 -1.29 -0.16 -5.14
C SER A 22 -0.80 -0.31 -6.57
N ASN A 23 -0.47 0.82 -7.19
CA ASN A 23 -0.09 0.94 -8.59
C ASN A 23 1.22 0.20 -8.90
N ARG A 24 1.17 -1.15 -8.88
CA ARG A 24 2.21 -2.19 -9.02
C ARG A 24 2.57 -2.87 -7.69
N GLU A 25 1.66 -3.68 -7.16
CA GLU A 25 2.11 -4.91 -6.50
C GLU A 25 2.88 -5.73 -7.53
N TYR A 26 4.10 -6.15 -7.20
CA TYR A 26 4.89 -7.00 -8.09
C TYR A 26 5.54 -8.14 -7.32
N THR A 27 5.61 -9.28 -7.97
CA THR A 27 6.20 -10.49 -7.44
C THR A 27 7.69 -10.50 -7.76
N VAL A 28 8.52 -10.82 -6.77
CA VAL A 28 9.97 -11.02 -6.93
C VAL A 28 10.40 -12.35 -6.35
N HIS A 29 11.53 -12.86 -6.82
CA HIS A 29 12.27 -13.89 -6.10
C HIS A 29 13.25 -13.23 -5.13
N GLU A 30 13.30 -13.73 -3.90
CA GLU A 30 14.27 -13.36 -2.87
C GLU A 30 15.19 -14.56 -2.63
N CYS A 31 16.50 -14.40 -2.80
CA CYS A 31 17.46 -15.46 -2.52
C CYS A 31 17.45 -15.80 -1.03
N THR A 32 17.32 -17.08 -0.69
CA THR A 32 17.33 -17.51 0.71
C THR A 32 18.73 -17.49 1.35
N VAL A 33 19.78 -17.44 0.53
CA VAL A 33 21.18 -17.46 0.98
C VAL A 33 21.71 -16.06 1.26
N CYS A 34 21.57 -15.15 0.28
CA CYS A 34 22.11 -13.78 0.40
C CYS A 34 21.05 -12.68 0.54
N GLY A 35 19.76 -13.01 0.43
CA GLY A 35 18.66 -12.03 0.54
C GLY A 35 18.46 -11.14 -0.68
N GLU A 36 19.24 -11.32 -1.75
CA GLU A 36 19.13 -10.54 -3.00
C GLU A 36 17.74 -10.73 -3.63
N ARG A 37 17.16 -9.64 -4.14
CA ARG A 37 15.86 -9.67 -4.83
C ARG A 37 16.06 -9.58 -6.33
N PHE A 38 15.42 -10.47 -7.07
CA PHE A 38 15.57 -10.57 -8.51
C PHE A 38 14.27 -10.97 -9.20
N ASP A 39 14.25 -10.83 -10.52
CA ASP A 39 13.09 -11.10 -11.36
C ASP A 39 12.61 -12.55 -11.23
N VAL A 40 11.29 -12.75 -11.27
CA VAL A 40 10.66 -14.07 -11.23
C VAL A 40 11.00 -14.94 -12.44
N GLU A 41 11.43 -14.34 -13.55
CA GLU A 41 11.89 -15.08 -14.73
C GLU A 41 13.24 -15.78 -14.51
N ARG A 42 14.02 -15.36 -13.50
CA ARG A 42 15.32 -15.97 -13.20
C ARG A 42 15.17 -17.01 -12.11
N THR A 43 15.75 -18.19 -12.33
CA THR A 43 15.77 -19.28 -11.32
C THR A 43 17.06 -19.32 -10.51
N ILE A 44 18.09 -18.58 -10.91
CA ILE A 44 19.41 -18.54 -10.28
C ILE A 44 19.68 -17.12 -9.77
N CYS A 45 20.11 -17.00 -8.51
CA CYS A 45 20.47 -15.72 -7.92
C CYS A 45 21.70 -15.12 -8.63
N PRO A 46 21.64 -13.88 -9.14
CA PRO A 46 22.76 -13.26 -9.86
C PRO A 46 23.94 -12.85 -8.97
N ASN A 47 23.76 -12.86 -7.64
CA ASN A 47 24.78 -12.42 -6.69
C ASN A 47 25.58 -13.59 -6.11
N CYS A 48 24.91 -14.70 -5.75
CA CYS A 48 25.55 -15.85 -5.11
C CYS A 48 25.38 -17.18 -5.86
N GLU A 49 24.77 -17.16 -7.06
CA GLU A 49 24.51 -18.32 -7.92
C GLU A 49 23.68 -19.44 -7.29
N SER A 50 23.07 -19.18 -6.12
CA SER A 50 22.17 -20.13 -5.47
C SER A 50 20.88 -20.30 -6.26
N GLN A 51 20.42 -21.55 -6.38
CA GLN A 51 19.14 -21.94 -6.95
C GLN A 51 17.98 -21.89 -5.94
N ILE A 52 18.28 -21.56 -4.68
CA ILE A 52 17.29 -21.56 -3.60
C ILE A 52 16.73 -20.15 -3.44
N SER A 53 15.56 -19.91 -4.03
CA SER A 53 14.81 -18.66 -3.92
C SER A 53 13.43 -18.88 -3.29
N ARG A 54 12.88 -17.81 -2.71
CA ARG A 54 11.50 -17.73 -2.24
C ARG A 54 10.77 -16.66 -3.03
N THR A 55 9.55 -16.94 -3.46
CA THR A 55 8.66 -15.94 -4.08
C THR A 55 8.08 -15.01 -3.01
N LYS A 56 8.15 -13.70 -3.26
CA LYS A 56 7.65 -12.66 -2.36
C LYS A 56 6.89 -11.60 -3.14
N THR A 57 5.71 -11.25 -2.65
CA THR A 57 4.93 -10.13 -3.18
C THR A 57 5.36 -8.85 -2.47
N VAL A 58 5.79 -7.85 -3.24
CA VAL A 58 6.14 -6.54 -2.71
C VAL A 58 4.98 -5.60 -2.98
N VAL A 59 4.41 -5.07 -1.90
CA VAL A 59 3.42 -4.00 -1.95
C VAL A 59 4.15 -2.69 -1.66
N PRO A 60 4.35 -1.81 -2.64
CA PRO A 60 5.01 -0.53 -2.41
C PRO A 60 4.12 0.39 -1.56
N TYR A 61 4.73 1.23 -0.74
CA TYR A 61 4.05 2.27 0.05
C TYR A 61 3.00 1.79 1.07
N THR A 62 2.98 0.52 1.45
CA THR A 62 1.99 -0.02 2.42
C THR A 62 1.91 0.80 3.71
N LEU A 63 3.06 1.21 4.27
CA LEU A 63 3.10 2.04 5.47
C LEU A 63 2.52 3.45 5.24
N VAL A 64 2.77 4.04 4.07
CA VAL A 64 2.23 5.36 3.71
C VAL A 64 0.73 5.28 3.54
N ASN A 65 0.24 4.26 2.83
CA ASN A 65 -1.19 4.02 2.66
C ASN A 65 -1.89 3.82 4.00
N LEU A 66 -1.30 3.01 4.89
CA LEU A 66 -1.82 2.83 6.25
C LEU A 66 -1.85 4.15 7.03
N PHE A 67 -0.78 4.94 6.96
CA PHE A 67 -0.71 6.24 7.62
C PHE A 67 -1.78 7.21 7.10
N VAL A 68 -1.99 7.27 5.78
CA VAL A 68 -3.03 8.10 5.16
C VAL A 68 -4.43 7.71 5.66
N VAL A 69 -4.72 6.41 5.74
CA VAL A 69 -6.00 5.91 6.25
C VAL A 69 -6.19 6.32 7.71
N LEU A 70 -5.18 6.11 8.57
CA LEU A 70 -5.23 6.48 9.98
C LEU A 70 -5.42 7.99 10.19
N VAL A 71 -4.75 8.82 9.40
CA VAL A 71 -4.91 10.27 9.46
C VAL A 71 -6.31 10.68 9.01
N ALA A 72 -6.82 10.10 7.92
CA ALA A 72 -8.16 10.41 7.41
C ALA A 72 -9.27 10.03 8.41
N THR A 73 -9.17 8.84 9.01
CA THR A 73 -10.13 8.38 10.04
C THR A 73 -10.02 9.20 11.32
N GLY A 74 -8.79 9.51 11.76
CA GLY A 74 -8.56 10.39 12.91
C GLY A 74 -9.13 11.80 12.73
N ILE A 75 -8.93 12.41 11.56
CA ILE A 75 -9.52 13.72 11.23
C ILE A 75 -11.05 13.65 11.22
N HIS A 76 -11.62 12.57 10.69
CA HIS A 76 -13.07 12.37 10.69
C HIS A 76 -13.63 12.26 12.12
N ALA A 77 -12.97 11.48 12.98
CA ALA A 77 -13.34 11.35 14.39
C ALA A 77 -13.27 12.71 15.13
N ILE A 78 -12.18 13.46 14.95
CA ILE A 78 -12.03 14.80 15.55
C ILE A 78 -13.13 15.74 15.06
N ARG A 79 -13.46 15.72 13.76
CA ARG A 79 -14.55 16.52 13.21
C ARG A 79 -15.89 16.16 13.82
N ASN A 80 -16.19 14.88 14.00
CA ASN A 80 -17.46 14.43 14.59
C ASN A 80 -17.59 14.88 16.06
N ILE A 81 -16.50 14.86 16.82
CA ILE A 81 -16.47 15.40 18.19
C ILE A 81 -16.73 16.91 18.18
N LEU A 82 -16.04 17.67 17.32
CA LEU A 82 -16.17 19.12 17.25
C LEU A 82 -17.55 19.59 16.75
N THR A 83 -18.20 18.82 15.87
CA THR A 83 -19.53 19.14 15.34
C THR A 83 -20.66 18.60 16.20
N GLY A 84 -20.35 17.91 17.32
CA GLY A 84 -21.34 17.29 18.19
C GLY A 84 -22.09 16.12 17.54
N ASN A 85 -21.61 15.64 16.39
CA ASN A 85 -22.21 14.54 15.63
C ASN A 85 -21.51 13.23 16.03
N VAL A 86 -21.47 12.96 17.33
CA VAL A 86 -20.98 11.70 17.88
C VAL A 86 -22.15 10.71 17.74
N PRO A 87 -21.98 9.61 16.98
CA PRO A 87 -23.03 8.61 16.89
C PRO A 87 -23.33 8.08 18.30
N PRO A 88 -24.61 8.02 18.72
CA PRO A 88 -24.96 7.37 19.97
C PRO A 88 -24.57 5.89 19.89
N GLU A 89 -24.13 5.37 21.03
CA GLU A 89 -23.80 3.97 21.28
C GLU A 89 -24.93 2.99 20.93
#